data_AF-A0A8E2UEN4-F1
#
_entry.id   AF-A0A8E2UEN4-F1
#
_cell.length_a   1.000
_cell.length_b   1.000
_cell.length_c   1.000
_cell.angle_alpha   90.00
_cell.angle_beta   90.00
_cell.angle_gamma   90.00
#
_symmetry.space_group_name_H-M   'P 1'
#
loop_
_entity.id
_entity.type
_entity.pdbx_description
1 polymer ?
#
loop_
_entity_poly.entity_id
_entity_poly.type
_entity_poly.pdbx_seq_one_letter_code
_entity_poly.pdbx_strand_id
1 'polypeptide(L)'
;MTSPRTDLRKRAILAAGQGALTALYYATPDVISSRAGRGVAKTMLALGVGGLAASEYDELKIGKRGRIEDTDLLVQPAAQAPGELIGGPGEQADAPHPASGERPNGEDGADGKPQSFSQFWISLSPASRVALGGLATAAGAGAILAAVAGERWIYRFGERRANGGVTAAHTKTGLVIGGLTALMALIPPPEDK
;
A
#
# COMPACT_ATOMS: atom_id res chain seq x y z
N MET A 1 -14.55 -6.81 16.06
CA MET A 1 -13.36 -7.65 16.33
C MET A 1 -13.52 -8.97 15.57
N THR A 2 -12.85 -9.13 14.43
CA THR A 2 -12.76 -10.44 13.76
C THR A 2 -11.88 -11.36 14.61
N SER A 3 -12.22 -12.65 14.69
CA SER A 3 -11.40 -13.61 15.44
C SER A 3 -10.02 -13.74 14.77
N PRO A 4 -8.93 -13.96 15.54
CA PRO A 4 -7.61 -14.26 14.96
C PRO A 4 -7.66 -15.37 13.90
N ARG A 5 -8.58 -16.34 14.06
CA ARG A 5 -8.80 -17.44 13.12
C ARG A 5 -9.40 -16.99 11.79
N THR A 6 -10.26 -15.97 11.79
CA THR A 6 -10.86 -15.43 10.56
C THR A 6 -9.85 -14.62 9.75
N ASP A 7 -8.94 -13.91 10.40
CA ASP A 7 -7.90 -13.13 9.70
C ASP A 7 -6.84 -14.04 9.09
N LEU A 8 -6.41 -15.09 9.81
CA LEU A 8 -5.53 -16.13 9.26
C LEU A 8 -6.17 -16.85 8.07
N ARG A 9 -7.48 -17.18 8.13
CA ARG A 9 -8.18 -17.83 7.03
C ARG A 9 -8.24 -16.95 5.78
N LYS A 10 -8.57 -15.66 5.94
CA LYS A 10 -8.60 -14.70 4.82
C LYS A 10 -7.23 -14.58 4.17
N ARG A 11 -6.17 -14.38 4.96
CA ARG A 11 -4.79 -14.31 4.47
C ARG A 11 -4.37 -15.58 3.76
N ALA A 12 -4.70 -16.75 4.31
CA ALA A 12 -4.40 -18.03 3.66
C ALA A 12 -5.10 -18.15 2.28
N ILE A 13 -6.34 -17.67 2.15
CA ILE A 13 -7.07 -17.67 0.87
C ILE A 13 -6.41 -16.71 -0.13
N LEU A 14 -6.08 -15.49 0.29
CA LEU A 14 -5.44 -14.49 -0.58
C LEU A 14 -4.05 -14.94 -1.02
N ALA A 15 -3.24 -15.44 -0.09
CA ALA A 15 -1.92 -16.01 -0.34
C ALA A 15 -1.99 -17.20 -1.30
N ALA A 16 -2.94 -18.12 -1.09
CA ALA A 16 -3.17 -19.23 -2.01
C ALA A 16 -3.59 -18.74 -3.41
N GLY A 17 -4.45 -17.72 -3.48
CA GLY A 17 -4.86 -17.07 -4.74
C GLY A 17 -3.68 -16.46 -5.50
N GLN A 18 -2.83 -15.69 -4.83
CA GLN A 18 -1.62 -15.11 -5.42
C GLN A 18 -0.65 -16.18 -5.91
N GLY A 19 -0.43 -17.23 -5.11
CA GLY A 19 0.43 -18.36 -5.49
C GLY A 19 -0.10 -19.11 -6.70
N ALA A 20 -1.40 -19.39 -6.74
CA ALA A 20 -2.05 -20.10 -7.85
C ALA A 20 -1.97 -19.30 -9.16
N LEU A 21 -2.27 -18.00 -9.13
CA LEU A 21 -2.15 -17.13 -10.31
C LEU A 21 -0.70 -17.05 -10.80
N THR A 22 0.26 -16.96 -9.89
CA THR A 22 1.69 -16.97 -10.24
C THR A 22 2.11 -18.29 -10.86
N ALA A 23 1.64 -19.42 -10.34
CA ALA A 23 1.92 -20.73 -10.91
C ALA A 23 1.37 -20.86 -12.34
N LEU A 24 0.12 -20.42 -12.55
CA LEU A 24 -0.53 -20.41 -13.87
C LEU A 24 0.23 -19.51 -14.86
N TYR A 25 0.72 -18.36 -14.40
CA TYR A 25 1.51 -17.43 -15.23
C TYR A 25 2.74 -18.12 -15.83
N TYR A 26 3.45 -18.90 -15.01
CA TYR A 26 4.63 -19.64 -15.47
C TYR A 26 4.29 -20.96 -16.18
N ALA A 27 3.15 -21.58 -15.91
CA ALA A 27 2.70 -22.80 -16.60
C ALA A 27 2.17 -22.55 -18.02
N THR A 28 1.83 -21.30 -18.35
CA THR A 28 1.22 -20.90 -19.64
C THR A 28 1.88 -21.52 -20.89
N PRO A 29 3.22 -21.63 -21.01
CA PRO A 29 3.86 -22.23 -22.20
C PRO A 29 3.52 -23.69 -22.44
N ASP A 30 3.23 -24.46 -21.38
CA ASP A 30 2.94 -25.89 -21.49
C ASP A 30 1.49 -26.13 -21.99
N VAL A 31 0.59 -25.17 -21.82
CA VAL A 31 -0.85 -25.29 -22.14
C VAL A 31 -1.28 -24.52 -23.39
N ILE A 32 -0.64 -23.39 -23.68
CA ILE A 32 -0.95 -22.57 -24.86
C ILE A 32 0.23 -22.63 -25.82
N SER A 33 0.03 -23.18 -27.02
CA SER A 33 1.07 -23.28 -28.05
C SER A 33 1.30 -21.96 -28.81
N SER A 34 0.28 -21.09 -28.90
CA SER A 34 0.35 -19.84 -29.66
C SER A 34 1.07 -18.73 -28.90
N ARG A 35 1.98 -18.01 -29.57
CA ARG A 35 2.72 -16.90 -28.95
C ARG A 35 1.82 -15.74 -28.53
N ALA A 36 0.85 -15.39 -29.36
CA ALA A 36 -0.12 -14.34 -29.06
C ALA A 36 -1.04 -14.73 -27.88
N GLY A 37 -1.52 -15.97 -27.83
CA GLY A 37 -2.35 -16.47 -26.74
C GLY A 37 -1.61 -16.49 -25.40
N ARG A 38 -0.31 -16.86 -25.40
CA ARG A 38 0.54 -16.78 -24.21
C ARG A 38 0.63 -15.35 -23.67
N GLY A 39 0.78 -14.36 -24.55
CA GLY A 39 0.85 -12.94 -24.17
C GLY A 39 -0.42 -12.46 -23.48
N VAL A 40 -1.59 -12.74 -24.07
CA VAL A 40 -2.89 -12.37 -23.51
C VAL A 40 -3.11 -13.03 -22.15
N ALA A 41 -2.86 -14.33 -22.05
CA ALA A 41 -3.04 -15.08 -20.80
C ALA A 41 -2.14 -14.52 -19.68
N LYS A 42 -0.87 -14.27 -19.98
CA LYS A 42 0.08 -13.66 -19.05
C LYS A 42 -0.38 -12.29 -18.54
N THR A 43 -0.84 -11.42 -19.43
CA THR A 43 -1.33 -10.08 -19.05
C THR A 43 -2.54 -10.18 -18.12
N MET A 44 -3.51 -11.03 -18.43
CA MET A 44 -4.68 -11.23 -17.57
C MET A 44 -4.30 -11.76 -16.18
N LEU A 45 -3.37 -12.72 -16.13
CA LEU A 45 -2.89 -13.28 -14.86
C LEU A 45 -2.11 -12.24 -14.04
N ALA A 46 -1.25 -11.44 -14.68
CA ALA A 46 -0.52 -10.36 -14.01
C ALA A 46 -1.47 -9.30 -13.42
N LEU A 47 -2.51 -8.92 -14.16
CA LEU A 47 -3.57 -8.04 -13.66
C LEU A 47 -4.32 -8.67 -12.48
N GLY A 48 -4.60 -9.97 -12.50
CA GLY A 48 -5.21 -10.68 -11.38
C GLY A 48 -4.37 -10.64 -10.11
N VAL A 49 -3.05 -10.86 -10.22
CA VAL A 49 -2.12 -10.76 -9.08
C VAL A 49 -2.07 -9.32 -8.54
N GLY A 50 -1.97 -8.33 -9.43
CA GLY A 50 -1.99 -6.91 -9.05
C GLY A 50 -3.30 -6.49 -8.39
N GLY A 51 -4.44 -6.99 -8.88
CA GLY A 51 -5.76 -6.74 -8.31
C GLY A 51 -5.92 -7.30 -6.90
N LEU A 52 -5.43 -8.52 -6.65
CA LEU A 52 -5.41 -9.11 -5.32
C LEU A 52 -4.54 -8.28 -4.36
N ALA A 53 -3.33 -7.91 -4.78
CA ALA A 53 -2.46 -7.06 -3.96
C ALA A 53 -3.13 -5.72 -3.65
N ALA A 54 -3.75 -5.07 -4.64
CA ALA A 54 -4.46 -3.81 -4.45
C ALA A 54 -5.64 -3.92 -3.46
N SER A 55 -6.34 -5.05 -3.44
CA SER A 55 -7.44 -5.29 -2.48
C SER A 55 -6.95 -5.34 -1.03
N GLU A 56 -5.74 -5.85 -0.78
CA GLU A 56 -5.14 -5.87 0.55
C GLU A 56 -4.79 -4.46 1.04
N TYR A 57 -4.29 -3.61 0.14
CA TYR A 57 -3.98 -2.21 0.45
C TYR A 57 -5.22 -1.39 0.82
N ASP A 58 -6.35 -1.61 0.15
CA ASP A 58 -7.57 -0.85 0.40
C ASP A 58 -8.16 -1.19 1.78
N GLU A 59 -8.17 -2.48 2.16
CA GLU A 59 -8.60 -2.91 3.50
C GLU A 59 -7.71 -2.33 4.61
N LEU A 60 -6.39 -2.32 4.42
CA LEU A 60 -5.43 -1.70 5.35
C LEU A 60 -5.68 -0.20 5.53
N LYS A 61 -5.99 0.51 4.44
CA LYS A 61 -6.25 1.95 4.45
C LYS A 61 -7.59 2.29 5.10
N ILE A 62 -8.63 1.52 4.79
CA ILE A 62 -9.97 1.67 5.39
C ILE A 62 -9.93 1.37 6.89
N GLY A 63 -9.22 0.31 7.31
CA GLY A 63 -9.05 -0.04 8.72
C GLY A 63 -8.25 1.00 9.52
N LYS A 64 -7.20 1.59 8.93
CA LYS A 64 -6.47 2.71 9.54
C LYS A 64 -7.36 3.95 9.71
N ARG A 65 -8.16 4.29 8.69
CA ARG A 65 -9.07 5.44 8.74
C ARG A 65 -10.13 5.30 9.84
N GLY A 66 -10.78 4.13 9.93
CA GLY A 66 -11.76 3.86 11.00
C GLY A 66 -11.16 3.90 12.40
N ARG A 67 -9.92 3.42 12.58
CA ARG A 67 -9.22 3.49 13.88
C ARG A 67 -8.89 4.93 14.28
N ILE A 68 -8.50 5.77 13.33
CA ILE A 68 -8.21 7.19 13.58
C ILE A 68 -9.51 7.93 13.94
N GLU A 69 -10.59 7.69 13.21
CA GLU A 69 -11.91 8.29 13.47
C GLU A 69 -12.48 7.86 14.84
N ASP A 70 -12.36 6.58 15.23
CA ASP A 70 -12.75 6.10 16.58
C ASP A 70 -11.90 6.74 17.69
N THR A 71 -10.61 6.99 17.44
CA THR A 71 -9.73 7.63 18.43
C THR A 71 -10.10 9.10 18.60
N ASP A 72 -10.47 9.81 17.53
CA ASP A 72 -10.96 11.19 17.60
C ASP A 72 -12.31 11.29 18.33
N LEU A 73 -13.19 10.29 18.19
CA LEU A 73 -14.46 10.24 18.92
C LEU A 73 -14.29 10.00 20.43
N LEU A 74 -13.26 9.24 20.83
CA LEU A 74 -12.91 9.01 22.23
C LEU A 74 -12.11 10.18 22.86
N VAL A 75 -11.58 11.09 22.03
CA VAL A 75 -10.82 12.30 22.42
C VAL A 75 -11.65 13.56 22.18
N GLN A 76 -12.99 13.48 22.20
CA GLN A 76 -13.82 14.67 22.40
C GLN A 76 -13.94 14.97 23.90
N PRO A 77 -13.21 15.95 24.48
CA PRO A 77 -13.56 16.43 25.80
C PRO A 77 -14.97 17.01 25.71
N ALA A 78 -15.81 16.65 26.68
CA ALA A 78 -17.18 17.12 26.80
C ALA A 78 -17.26 18.65 26.72
N ALA A 79 -17.50 19.17 25.53
CA ALA A 79 -17.74 20.58 25.28
C ALA A 79 -19.11 20.74 24.62
N GLN A 80 -20.16 20.29 25.31
CA GLN A 80 -21.51 20.79 25.06
C GLN A 80 -22.39 20.56 26.30
N ALA A 81 -22.54 21.59 27.13
CA ALA A 81 -23.70 21.74 28.00
C ALA A 81 -24.28 23.13 27.76
N PRO A 82 -25.39 23.26 27.01
CA PRO A 82 -26.12 24.52 26.90
C PRO A 82 -27.01 24.70 28.14
N GLY A 83 -26.70 25.71 28.96
CA GLY A 83 -27.46 26.09 30.15
C GLY A 83 -27.46 27.60 30.32
N GLU A 84 -28.50 28.22 29.78
CA GLU A 84 -28.88 29.63 29.94
C GLU A 84 -29.50 29.85 31.35
N LEU A 85 -29.15 30.95 32.05
CA LEU A 85 -30.08 31.90 32.73
C LEU A 85 -29.39 32.83 33.77
N ILE A 86 -29.48 34.14 33.48
CA ILE A 86 -29.92 35.27 34.35
C ILE A 86 -29.07 35.77 35.54
N GLY A 87 -28.68 37.05 35.43
CA GLY A 87 -28.37 38.01 36.51
C GLY A 87 -27.35 39.04 36.02
N GLY A 88 -27.70 40.20 35.45
CA GLY A 88 -28.35 41.38 36.04
C GLY A 88 -27.43 42.60 35.75
N PRO A 89 -27.93 43.80 35.38
CA PRO A 89 -27.08 44.89 34.90
C PRO A 89 -26.55 45.77 36.04
N GLY A 90 -25.23 45.93 36.11
CA GLY A 90 -24.56 46.85 37.03
C GLY A 90 -23.38 47.51 36.33
N GLU A 91 -23.47 48.83 36.19
CA GLU A 91 -22.44 49.69 35.60
C GLU A 91 -21.14 49.68 36.42
N GLN A 92 -20.03 50.02 35.74
CA GLN A 92 -19.00 50.98 36.15
C GLN A 92 -17.55 50.45 36.18
N ALA A 93 -16.76 51.08 35.31
CA ALA A 93 -15.37 51.53 35.47
C ALA A 93 -14.45 51.09 34.31
N ASP A 94 -14.00 52.10 33.57
CA ASP A 94 -12.98 52.06 32.52
C ASP A 94 -11.73 51.27 32.94
N ALA A 95 -11.40 50.23 32.18
CA ALA A 95 -10.08 49.59 32.22
C ALA A 95 -9.36 49.88 30.88
N PRO A 96 -8.04 50.21 30.90
CA PRO A 96 -7.34 50.68 29.71
C PRO A 96 -7.31 49.63 28.61
N HIS A 97 -7.60 50.05 27.38
CA HIS A 97 -7.39 49.25 26.17
C HIS A 97 -5.94 48.72 26.13
N PRO A 98 -5.72 47.39 26.04
CA PRO A 98 -4.38 46.88 25.79
C PRO A 98 -3.95 47.27 24.37
N ALA A 99 -2.71 47.73 24.28
CA ALA A 99 -2.07 48.21 23.07
C ALA A 99 -2.09 47.18 21.95
N SER A 100 -2.19 47.69 20.74
CA SER A 100 -2.06 46.98 19.48
C SER A 100 -0.82 46.10 19.41
N GLY A 101 -1.03 44.79 19.26
CA GLY A 101 -0.23 43.97 18.35
C GLY A 101 1.10 43.41 18.86
N GLU A 102 1.17 42.89 20.08
CA GLU A 102 2.17 41.87 20.40
C GLU A 102 1.69 40.51 19.87
N ARG A 103 2.34 40.05 18.80
CA ARG A 103 2.19 38.68 18.30
C ARG A 103 2.77 37.74 19.36
N PRO A 104 2.02 36.77 19.90
CA PRO A 104 2.64 35.67 20.61
C PRO A 104 3.44 34.85 19.59
N ASN A 105 4.77 35.02 19.61
CA ASN A 105 5.70 33.99 19.17
C ASN A 105 5.51 32.80 20.11
N GLY A 106 5.05 31.66 19.59
CA GLY A 106 5.03 30.43 20.37
C GLY A 106 3.86 29.52 20.07
N GLU A 107 3.65 29.18 18.80
CA GLU A 107 3.00 27.91 18.45
C GLU A 107 3.81 27.24 17.35
N ASP A 108 5.07 26.92 17.66
CA ASP A 108 5.73 25.74 17.08
C ASP A 108 5.07 24.50 17.70
N GLY A 109 3.75 24.38 17.54
CA GLY A 109 3.06 23.13 17.68
C GLY A 109 3.50 22.31 16.49
N ALA A 110 4.56 21.53 16.66
CA ALA A 110 4.86 20.40 15.81
C ALA A 110 3.65 19.46 15.90
N ASP A 111 2.63 19.78 15.11
CA ASP A 111 1.51 18.95 14.82
C ASP A 111 2.08 17.68 14.20
N GLY A 112 2.12 16.61 14.99
CA GLY A 112 2.60 15.28 14.59
C GLY A 112 1.78 14.63 13.48
N LYS A 113 1.11 15.42 12.63
CA LYS A 113 0.42 14.96 11.44
C LYS A 113 1.47 14.47 10.45
N PRO A 114 1.36 13.24 9.93
CA PRO A 114 2.28 12.75 8.93
C PRO A 114 2.27 13.70 7.73
N GLN A 115 3.42 14.28 7.40
CA GLN A 115 3.50 15.18 6.26
C GLN A 115 3.08 14.44 4.99
N SER A 116 2.04 14.94 4.34
CA SER A 116 1.57 14.38 3.07
C SER A 116 2.69 14.46 2.03
N PHE A 117 2.85 13.39 1.23
CA PHE A 117 3.83 13.35 0.15
C PHE A 117 3.77 14.58 -0.76
N SER A 118 2.57 15.11 -1.01
CA SER A 118 2.38 16.34 -1.80
C SER A 118 3.05 17.57 -1.17
N GLN A 119 2.98 17.71 0.17
CA GLN A 119 3.61 18.82 0.91
C GLN A 119 5.13 18.71 0.84
N PHE A 120 5.67 17.50 1.06
CA PHE A 120 7.09 17.22 0.85
C PHE A 120 7.52 17.52 -0.59
N TRP A 121 6.74 17.10 -1.60
CA TRP A 121 7.11 17.29 -3.00
C TRP A 121 7.12 18.77 -3.40
N ILE A 122 6.20 19.55 -2.86
CA ILE A 122 6.13 21.00 -3.08
C ILE A 122 7.19 21.75 -2.26
N SER A 123 7.64 21.25 -1.10
CA SER A 123 8.71 21.91 -0.33
C SER A 123 10.09 21.84 -1.01
N LEU A 124 10.29 20.90 -1.94
CA LEU A 124 11.55 20.74 -2.67
C LEU A 124 11.78 21.84 -3.70
N SER A 125 13.06 22.20 -3.89
CA SER A 125 13.49 23.08 -4.98
C SER A 125 13.21 22.45 -6.36
N PRO A 126 13.07 23.25 -7.45
CA PRO A 126 12.86 22.71 -8.80
C PRO A 126 13.94 21.71 -9.23
N ALA A 127 15.21 21.98 -8.90
CA ALA A 127 16.33 21.09 -9.21
C ALA A 127 16.22 19.76 -8.46
N SER A 128 15.86 19.80 -7.17
CA SER A 128 15.65 18.59 -6.36
C SER A 128 14.50 17.73 -6.89
N ARG A 129 13.40 18.35 -7.36
CA ARG A 129 12.27 17.62 -7.96
C ARG A 129 12.67 16.91 -9.24
N VAL A 130 13.44 17.57 -10.11
CA VAL A 130 13.95 16.96 -11.34
C VAL A 130 14.89 15.80 -11.03
N ALA A 131 15.81 15.98 -10.09
CA ALA A 131 16.75 14.94 -9.68
C ALA A 131 16.04 13.70 -9.10
N LEU A 132 15.12 13.91 -8.15
CA LEU A 132 14.38 12.82 -7.51
C LEU A 132 13.38 12.16 -8.46
N GLY A 133 12.69 12.94 -9.30
CA GLY A 133 11.80 12.40 -10.34
C GLY A 133 12.56 11.58 -11.39
N GLY A 134 13.73 12.05 -11.80
CA GLY A 134 14.63 11.32 -12.69
C GLY A 134 15.11 10.01 -12.06
N LEU A 135 15.54 10.03 -10.79
CA LEU A 135 15.94 8.83 -10.06
C LEU A 135 14.80 7.82 -9.92
N ALA A 136 13.60 8.27 -9.55
CA ALA A 136 12.42 7.41 -9.44
C ALA A 136 12.06 6.77 -10.79
N THR A 137 12.12 7.56 -11.87
CA THR A 137 11.87 7.06 -13.24
C THR A 137 12.91 6.02 -13.64
N ALA A 138 14.19 6.30 -13.41
CA ALA A 138 15.28 5.39 -13.73
C ALA A 138 15.18 4.08 -12.93
N ALA A 139 14.85 4.16 -11.64
CA ALA A 139 14.62 2.99 -10.79
C ALA A 139 13.43 2.16 -11.28
N GLY A 140 12.31 2.81 -11.63
CA GLY A 140 11.14 2.14 -12.18
C GLY A 140 11.42 1.44 -13.50
N ALA A 141 12.10 2.12 -14.43
CA ALA A 141 12.52 1.53 -15.71
C ALA A 141 13.49 0.35 -15.48
N GLY A 142 14.45 0.51 -14.56
CA GLY A 142 15.37 -0.55 -14.16
C GLY A 142 14.66 -1.78 -13.62
N ALA A 143 13.64 -1.60 -12.78
CA ALA A 143 12.84 -2.69 -12.23
C ALA A 143 12.07 -3.44 -13.32
N ILE A 144 11.46 -2.73 -14.27
CA ILE A 144 10.77 -3.34 -15.42
C ILE A 144 11.75 -4.16 -16.26
N LEU A 145 12.92 -3.60 -16.59
CA LEU A 145 13.95 -4.29 -17.36
C LEU A 145 14.47 -5.53 -16.63
N ALA A 146 14.70 -5.43 -15.32
CA ALA A 146 15.10 -6.56 -14.49
C ALA A 146 14.02 -7.66 -14.47
N ALA A 147 12.75 -7.29 -14.37
CA ALA A 147 11.63 -8.25 -14.44
C ALA A 147 11.60 -8.98 -15.79
N VAL A 148 11.72 -8.25 -16.91
CA VAL A 148 11.77 -8.85 -18.26
C VAL A 148 12.97 -9.79 -18.41
N ALA A 149 14.15 -9.39 -17.92
CA ALA A 149 15.35 -10.22 -17.94
C ALA A 149 15.15 -11.50 -17.11
N GLY A 150 14.58 -11.38 -15.91
CA GLY A 150 14.23 -12.49 -15.04
C GLY A 150 13.26 -13.46 -15.70
N GLU A 151 12.17 -12.97 -16.28
CA GLU A 151 11.21 -13.81 -17.01
C GLU A 151 11.86 -14.58 -18.15
N ARG A 152 12.71 -13.91 -18.93
CA ARG A 152 13.39 -14.53 -20.06
C ARG A 152 14.37 -15.60 -19.59
N TRP A 153 15.03 -15.39 -18.45
CA TRP A 153 15.89 -16.38 -17.83
C TRP A 153 15.10 -17.61 -17.34
N ILE A 154 13.96 -17.40 -16.66
CA ILE A 154 13.08 -18.48 -16.20
C ILE A 154 12.56 -19.31 -17.38
N TYR A 155 12.14 -18.65 -18.46
CA TYR A 155 11.71 -19.34 -19.68
C TYR A 155 12.84 -20.21 -20.26
N ARG A 156 14.04 -19.65 -20.43
CA ARG A 156 15.20 -20.41 -20.93
C ARG A 156 15.60 -21.55 -20.00
N PHE A 157 15.40 -21.40 -18.70
CA PHE A 157 15.60 -22.47 -17.74
C PHE A 157 14.57 -23.60 -17.95
N GLY A 158 13.29 -23.27 -18.13
CA GLY A 158 12.24 -24.23 -18.46
C GLY A 158 12.52 -25.00 -19.76
N GLU A 159 12.88 -24.30 -20.83
CA GLU A 159 13.22 -24.91 -22.13
C GLU A 159 14.41 -25.86 -22.03
N ARG A 160 15.44 -25.51 -21.24
CA ARG A 160 16.60 -26.39 -21.00
C ARG A 160 16.17 -27.70 -20.32
N ARG A 161 15.24 -27.64 -19.36
CA ARG A 161 14.72 -28.83 -18.70
C ARG A 161 13.80 -29.65 -19.61
N ALA A 162 12.98 -28.99 -20.42
CA ALA A 162 12.14 -29.65 -21.41
C ALA A 162 13.00 -30.42 -22.44
N ASN A 163 14.06 -29.80 -22.94
CA ASN A 163 15.03 -30.45 -23.84
C ASN A 163 15.78 -31.63 -23.18
N GLY A 164 15.92 -31.60 -21.85
CA GLY A 164 16.41 -32.73 -21.05
C GLY A 164 15.37 -33.82 -20.76
N GLY A 165 14.18 -33.75 -21.35
CA GLY A 165 13.11 -34.75 -21.22
C GLY A 165 12.15 -34.54 -20.05
N VAL A 166 12.24 -33.42 -19.32
CA VAL A 166 11.31 -33.15 -18.20
C VAL A 166 9.93 -32.80 -18.74
N THR A 167 8.95 -33.67 -18.48
CA THR A 167 7.54 -33.40 -18.78
C THR A 167 7.02 -32.22 -17.95
N ALA A 168 6.23 -31.34 -18.58
CA ALA A 168 5.63 -30.16 -17.96
C ALA A 168 6.63 -29.31 -17.17
N ALA A 169 7.79 -29.04 -17.77
CA ALA A 169 8.86 -28.30 -17.12
C ALA A 169 8.38 -26.92 -16.63
N HIS A 170 7.69 -26.14 -17.46
CA HIS A 170 7.27 -24.80 -17.04
C HIS A 170 6.22 -24.85 -15.92
N THR A 171 5.33 -25.83 -15.95
CA THR A 171 4.33 -26.08 -14.89
C THR A 171 5.01 -26.41 -13.57
N LYS A 172 5.99 -27.32 -13.57
CA LYS A 172 6.76 -27.66 -12.36
C LYS A 172 7.51 -26.44 -11.80
N THR A 173 8.09 -25.62 -12.68
CA THR A 173 8.72 -24.35 -12.26
C THR A 173 7.69 -23.40 -11.66
N GLY A 174 6.53 -23.27 -12.31
CA GLY A 174 5.44 -22.42 -11.86
C GLY A 174 4.91 -22.82 -10.49
N LEU A 175 4.76 -24.12 -10.20
CA LEU A 175 4.35 -24.60 -8.88
C LEU A 175 5.35 -24.23 -7.77
N VAL A 176 6.66 -24.30 -8.05
CA VAL A 176 7.69 -23.89 -7.08
C VAL A 176 7.62 -22.39 -6.82
N ILE A 177 7.58 -21.58 -7.87
CA ILE A 177 7.54 -20.12 -7.72
C ILE A 177 6.22 -19.69 -7.07
N GLY A 178 5.08 -20.25 -7.49
CA GLY A 178 3.77 -19.95 -6.90
C GLY A 178 3.68 -20.38 -5.44
N GLY A 179 4.25 -21.52 -5.07
CA GLY A 179 4.36 -21.94 -3.67
C GLY A 179 5.17 -20.97 -2.83
N LEU A 180 6.33 -20.51 -3.33
CA LEU A 180 7.14 -19.49 -2.67
C LEU A 180 6.39 -18.16 -2.53
N THR A 181 5.67 -17.72 -3.57
CA THR A 181 4.83 -16.52 -3.50
C THR A 181 3.75 -16.63 -2.44
N ALA A 182 3.05 -17.77 -2.35
CA ALA A 182 2.04 -18.00 -1.32
C ALA A 182 2.65 -17.98 0.10
N LEU A 183 3.84 -18.57 0.28
CA LEU A 183 4.54 -18.54 1.57
C LEU A 183 4.94 -17.13 1.97
N MET A 184 5.39 -16.31 1.02
CA MET A 184 5.74 -14.90 1.30
C MET A 184 4.50 -14.07 1.63
N ALA A 185 3.38 -14.30 0.96
CA ALA A 185 2.11 -13.62 1.23
C ALA A 185 1.50 -13.96 2.59
N LEU A 186 1.92 -15.07 3.21
CA LEU A 186 1.51 -15.42 4.57
C LEU A 186 2.25 -14.62 5.64
N ILE A 187 3.35 -13.93 5.30
CA ILE A 187 4.12 -13.13 6.27
C ILE A 187 3.27 -11.94 6.71
N PRO A 188 2.97 -11.81 8.01
CA PRO A 188 2.21 -10.67 8.50
C PRO A 188 2.96 -9.36 8.25
N PRO A 189 2.25 -8.28 7.89
CA PRO A 189 2.88 -6.97 7.84
C PRO A 189 3.42 -6.60 9.23
N PRO A 190 4.54 -5.87 9.31
CA PRO A 190 5.09 -5.43 10.58
C PRO A 190 4.03 -4.64 11.37
N GLU A 191 3.94 -4.90 12.66
CA GLU A 191 3.11 -4.10 13.56
C GLU A 191 3.72 -2.70 13.66
N ASP A 192 2.91 -1.67 13.40
CA ASP A 192 3.28 -0.28 13.64
C ASP A 192 3.56 -0.14 15.15
N LYS A 193 4.81 0.16 15.53
CA LYS A 193 5.19 0.48 16.92
C LYS A 193 4.81 1.91 17.29
#